data_AF-A0A0P9HPP9-F1
#
_entry.id   AF-A0A0P9HPP9-F1
#
_cell.length_a   1.000
_cell.length_b   1.000
_cell.length_c   1.000
_cell.angle_alpha   90.00
_cell.angle_beta   90.00
_cell.angle_gamma   90.00
#
_symmetry.space_group_name_H-M   'P 1'
#
loop_
_entity.id
_entity.type
_entity.pdbx_description
1 polymer ?
#
loop_
_entity_poly.entity_id
_entity_poly.type
_entity_poly.pdbx_seq_one_letter_code
_entity_poly.pdbx_strand_id
1 'polypeptide(L)'
;MQVEKINNGSEWCMQFSNEELYKYLITKFDGNLDVIIRTLSDDEQEVEITSNIPIQFICFDGDNQDLFISFYGNQTSIFVKDEELMFIDESTKGTYTTSDTFQNVVYEGTLRNLTHAEMLTLFAEVITCFIGGIEVEIIEKEVPCDKQYKQYDYYKPHSYEINVKNNNLDRKKKTFENITINY
;
A
#
# COMPACT_ATOMS: atom_id res chain seq x y z
N MET A 1 -9.03 -11.75 -24.92
CA MET A 1 -8.83 -11.46 -23.49
C MET A 1 -8.17 -12.68 -22.88
N GLN A 2 -6.88 -12.59 -22.57
CA GLN A 2 -6.22 -13.61 -21.74
C GLN A 2 -6.59 -13.31 -20.30
N VAL A 3 -7.22 -14.29 -19.65
CA VAL A 3 -7.48 -14.29 -18.22
C VAL A 3 -6.12 -14.42 -17.54
N GLU A 4 -5.63 -13.37 -16.88
CA GLU A 4 -4.46 -13.47 -16.02
C GLU A 4 -4.75 -14.56 -14.98
N LYS A 5 -3.87 -15.57 -14.93
CA LYS A 5 -3.96 -16.65 -13.96
C LYS A 5 -3.66 -16.05 -12.59
N ILE A 6 -4.57 -16.27 -11.63
CA ILE A 6 -4.30 -16.06 -10.21
C ILE A 6 -3.09 -16.94 -9.88
N ASN A 7 -1.95 -16.29 -9.58
CA ASN A 7 -0.69 -16.96 -9.36
C ASN A 7 -0.66 -17.53 -7.93
N ASN A 8 -1.46 -18.57 -7.68
CA ASN A 8 -1.54 -19.29 -6.40
C ASN A 8 -0.27 -20.11 -6.06
N GLY A 9 0.87 -19.82 -6.71
CA GLY A 9 2.08 -20.64 -6.68
C GLY A 9 3.36 -19.93 -6.23
N SER A 10 3.35 -18.61 -6.02
CA SER A 10 4.47 -17.93 -5.36
C SER A 10 4.39 -18.14 -3.85
N GLU A 11 5.54 -18.27 -3.19
CA GLU A 11 5.63 -18.33 -1.74
C GLU A 11 4.94 -17.11 -1.10
N TRP A 12 5.09 -15.94 -1.75
CA TRP A 12 4.53 -14.66 -1.31
C TRP A 12 3.66 -14.00 -2.39
N CYS A 13 2.52 -13.42 -2.01
CA CYS A 13 1.55 -12.87 -2.97
C CYS A 13 1.88 -11.47 -3.53
N MET A 14 2.83 -10.73 -2.95
CA MET A 14 3.19 -9.36 -3.36
C MET A 14 4.63 -9.25 -3.87
N GLN A 15 5.07 -10.24 -4.65
CA GLN A 15 6.36 -10.18 -5.35
C GLN A 15 6.14 -9.73 -6.79
N PHE A 16 6.41 -8.46 -7.06
CA PHE A 16 6.17 -7.83 -8.36
C PHE A 16 7.45 -7.73 -9.19
N SER A 17 7.31 -7.88 -10.50
CA SER A 17 8.35 -7.52 -11.46
C SER A 17 8.33 -6.01 -11.77
N ASN A 18 9.46 -5.47 -12.22
CA ASN A 18 9.54 -4.07 -12.67
C ASN A 18 8.53 -3.74 -13.79
N GLU A 19 8.24 -4.70 -14.68
CA GLU A 19 7.24 -4.54 -15.73
C GLU A 19 5.83 -4.39 -15.15
N GLU A 20 5.46 -5.20 -14.16
CA GLU A 20 4.16 -5.11 -13.48
C GLU A 20 4.03 -3.79 -12.73
N LEU A 21 5.06 -3.39 -11.98
CA LEU A 21 5.10 -2.12 -11.26
C LEU A 21 4.89 -0.95 -12.23
N TYR A 22 5.58 -0.96 -13.36
CA TYR A 22 5.40 0.07 -14.38
C TYR A 22 3.96 0.10 -14.93
N LYS A 23 3.50 -1.05 -15.43
CA LYS A 23 2.23 -1.18 -16.15
C LYS A 23 1.00 -0.97 -15.28
N TYR A 24 1.04 -1.39 -14.02
CA TYR A 24 -0.15 -1.42 -13.17
C TYR A 24 -0.14 -0.38 -12.04
N LEU A 25 1.02 0.17 -11.68
CA LEU A 25 1.15 1.18 -10.63
C LEU A 25 1.66 2.53 -11.16
N ILE A 26 2.88 2.60 -11.71
CA ILE A 26 3.53 3.87 -12.10
C ILE A 26 2.70 4.64 -13.13
N THR A 27 2.28 3.96 -14.20
CA THR A 27 1.51 4.58 -15.30
C THR A 27 0.14 5.13 -14.87
N LYS A 28 -0.35 4.78 -13.67
CA LYS A 28 -1.59 5.37 -13.11
C LYS A 28 -1.44 6.85 -12.78
N PHE A 29 -0.20 7.32 -12.62
CA PHE A 29 0.11 8.70 -12.30
C PHE A 29 0.69 9.47 -13.49
N ASP A 30 0.75 8.86 -14.67
CA ASP A 30 1.19 9.52 -15.89
C ASP A 30 0.34 10.77 -16.16
N GLY A 31 0.99 11.92 -16.29
CA GLY A 31 0.33 13.20 -16.54
C GLY A 31 -0.21 13.91 -15.29
N ASN A 32 -0.04 13.34 -14.09
CA ASN A 32 -0.26 14.08 -12.85
C ASN A 32 0.99 14.93 -12.53
N LEU A 33 0.89 16.25 -12.69
CA LEU A 33 2.00 17.18 -12.49
C LEU A 33 2.43 17.32 -11.02
N ASP A 34 1.59 16.90 -10.08
CA ASP A 34 1.89 16.95 -8.64
C ASP A 34 2.64 15.69 -8.16
N VAL A 35 2.87 14.71 -9.05
CA VAL A 35 3.57 13.46 -8.73
C VAL A 35 4.93 13.45 -9.41
N ILE A 36 5.98 13.20 -8.62
CA ILE A 36 7.35 13.04 -9.11
C ILE A 36 7.80 11.64 -8.71
N ILE A 37 7.95 10.75 -9.70
CA ILE A 37 8.25 9.35 -9.44
C ILE A 37 9.76 9.12 -9.40
N ARG A 38 10.21 8.42 -8.37
CA ARG A 38 11.56 7.81 -8.30
C ARG A 38 11.45 6.35 -7.92
N THR A 39 12.22 5.50 -8.57
CA THR A 39 12.24 4.05 -8.37
C THR A 39 13.60 3.66 -7.79
N LEU A 40 13.63 2.98 -6.65
CA LEU A 40 14.86 2.67 -5.92
C LEU A 40 15.00 1.16 -5.64
N SER A 41 16.24 0.68 -5.54
CA SER A 41 16.60 -0.67 -5.05
C SER A 41 16.62 -0.74 -3.52
N ASP A 42 16.94 -1.92 -2.98
CA ASP A 42 17.09 -2.17 -1.54
C ASP A 42 18.18 -1.31 -0.86
N ASP A 43 19.22 -0.95 -1.61
CA ASP A 43 20.31 -0.07 -1.18
C ASP A 43 20.06 1.42 -1.50
N GLU A 44 18.80 1.78 -1.77
CA GLU A 44 18.32 3.14 -2.05
C GLU A 44 18.97 3.79 -3.30
N GLN A 45 19.57 2.99 -4.18
CA GLN A 45 20.08 3.47 -5.47
C GLN A 45 18.94 3.62 -6.48
N GLU A 46 19.04 4.60 -7.37
CA GLU A 46 18.05 4.80 -8.42
C GLU A 46 18.10 3.68 -9.47
N VAL A 47 16.93 3.14 -9.79
CA VAL A 47 16.75 1.98 -10.66
C VAL A 47 15.89 2.38 -11.84
N GLU A 48 16.41 2.22 -13.06
CA GLU A 48 15.59 2.33 -14.26
C GLU A 48 14.60 1.17 -14.36
N ILE A 49 13.37 1.43 -14.83
CA ILE A 49 12.32 0.41 -15.01
C ILE A 49 12.79 -0.77 -15.88
N THR A 50 13.61 -0.50 -16.90
CA THR A 50 14.15 -1.51 -17.82
C THR A 50 15.35 -2.28 -17.26
N SER A 51 15.83 -1.92 -16.07
CA SER A 51 16.90 -2.62 -15.38
C SER A 51 16.46 -3.99 -14.89
N ASN A 52 17.43 -4.89 -14.74
CA ASN A 52 17.24 -6.20 -14.08
C ASN A 52 17.36 -6.11 -12.55
N ILE A 53 17.71 -4.93 -12.02
CA ILE A 53 17.73 -4.68 -10.57
C ILE A 53 16.27 -4.56 -10.09
N PRO A 54 15.82 -5.33 -9.10
CA PRO A 54 14.46 -5.22 -8.59
C PRO A 54 14.20 -3.85 -7.96
N ILE A 55 13.07 -3.24 -8.32
CA ILE A 55 12.57 -2.06 -7.63
C ILE A 55 11.99 -2.50 -6.28
N GLN A 56 12.48 -1.91 -5.19
CA GLN A 56 11.99 -2.16 -3.84
C GLN A 56 11.20 -0.98 -3.27
N PHE A 57 11.47 0.24 -3.76
CA PHE A 57 10.76 1.44 -3.35
C PHE A 57 10.32 2.26 -4.56
N ILE A 58 9.15 2.89 -4.44
CA ILE A 58 8.68 3.91 -5.39
C ILE A 58 8.25 5.13 -4.60
N CYS A 59 8.95 6.24 -4.77
CA CYS A 59 8.58 7.54 -4.21
C CYS A 59 7.67 8.29 -5.20
N PHE A 60 6.67 9.00 -4.69
CA PHE A 60 5.68 9.74 -5.49
C PHE A 60 5.82 11.26 -5.37
N ASP A 61 6.73 11.73 -4.52
CA ASP A 61 7.03 13.14 -4.26
C ASP A 61 8.53 13.47 -4.42
N GLY A 62 9.23 12.68 -5.25
CA GLY A 62 10.61 12.89 -5.64
C GLY A 62 11.59 12.70 -4.49
N ASP A 63 12.39 13.73 -4.21
CA ASP A 63 13.44 13.69 -3.18
C ASP A 63 12.91 13.90 -1.75
N ASN A 64 11.66 14.33 -1.58
CA ASN A 64 11.07 14.50 -0.25
C ASN A 64 10.86 13.16 0.46
N GLN A 65 10.47 12.12 -0.30
CA GLN A 65 10.19 10.79 0.20
C GLN A 65 9.18 10.76 1.36
N ASP A 66 8.25 11.72 1.38
CA ASP A 66 7.14 11.75 2.33
C ASP A 66 5.94 10.94 1.83
N LEU A 67 5.94 10.49 0.57
CA LEU A 67 4.93 9.58 0.04
C LEU A 67 5.62 8.52 -0.82
N PHE A 68 5.77 7.31 -0.27
CA PHE A 68 6.40 6.21 -0.98
C PHE A 68 5.78 4.85 -0.64
N ILE A 69 6.03 3.87 -1.49
CA ILE A 69 5.64 2.47 -1.27
C ILE A 69 6.89 1.60 -1.27
N SER A 70 6.93 0.60 -0.37
CA SER A 70 8.00 -0.39 -0.27
C SER A 70 7.45 -1.81 -0.44
N PHE A 71 8.22 -2.69 -1.09
CA PHE A 71 7.82 -4.07 -1.36
C PHE A 71 8.78 -5.06 -0.66
N TYR A 72 8.24 -5.99 0.12
CA TYR A 72 9.00 -7.05 0.80
C TYR A 72 8.45 -8.45 0.53
N GLY A 73 7.67 -8.61 -0.55
CA GLY A 73 7.12 -9.89 -0.99
C GLY A 73 5.93 -10.36 -0.15
N ASN A 74 6.12 -10.58 1.15
CA ASN A 74 5.06 -10.95 2.10
C ASN A 74 4.39 -9.73 2.77
N GLN A 75 4.99 -8.56 2.63
CA GLN A 75 4.45 -7.27 3.08
C GLN A 75 4.71 -6.21 2.00
N THR A 76 3.74 -5.33 1.80
CA THR A 76 3.92 -4.06 1.09
C THR A 76 3.50 -2.95 2.04
N SER A 77 4.27 -1.87 2.12
CA SER A 77 3.94 -0.72 2.97
C SER A 77 3.83 0.54 2.14
N ILE A 78 2.82 1.36 2.43
CA ILE A 78 2.72 2.73 1.92
C ILE A 78 3.03 3.65 3.09
N PHE A 79 4.05 4.48 2.93
CA PHE A 79 4.45 5.48 3.91
C PHE A 79 3.93 6.84 3.48
N VAL A 80 3.33 7.56 4.43
CA VAL A 80 2.87 8.93 4.26
C VAL A 80 3.33 9.75 5.45
N LYS A 81 4.33 10.62 5.25
CA LYS A 81 5.06 11.30 6.32
C LYS A 81 5.64 10.26 7.29
N ASP A 82 5.31 10.36 8.58
CA ASP A 82 5.76 9.44 9.62
C ASP A 82 4.82 8.22 9.81
N GLU A 83 3.77 8.09 8.98
CA GLU A 83 2.74 7.06 9.12
C GLU A 83 2.95 5.90 8.14
N GLU A 84 2.71 4.67 8.59
CA GLU A 84 2.82 3.45 7.78
C GLU A 84 1.47 2.75 7.60
N LEU A 85 1.09 2.48 6.34
CA LEU A 85 -0.02 1.61 5.97
C LEU A 85 0.55 0.25 5.53
N MET A 86 0.30 -0.79 6.30
CA MET A 86 0.81 -2.14 6.06
C MET A 86 -0.23 -3.02 5.35
N PHE A 87 0.20 -3.64 4.25
CA PHE A 87 -0.51 -4.70 3.54
C PHE A 87 0.27 -5.99 3.74
N ILE A 88 -0.31 -6.94 4.46
CA ILE A 88 0.39 -8.16 4.91
C ILE A 88 -0.29 -9.38 4.30
N ASP A 89 0.50 -10.26 3.70
CA ASP A 89 0.05 -11.55 3.18
C ASP A 89 -0.62 -12.38 4.29
N GLU A 90 -1.84 -12.88 4.03
CA GLU A 90 -2.61 -13.62 5.05
C GLU A 90 -1.89 -14.86 5.58
N SER A 91 -1.00 -15.46 4.78
CA SER A 91 -0.23 -16.63 5.18
C SER A 91 0.84 -16.33 6.24
N THR A 92 1.28 -15.07 6.33
CA THR A 92 2.30 -14.62 7.29
C THR A 92 1.71 -13.74 8.39
N LYS A 93 0.48 -13.22 8.26
CA LYS A 93 -0.18 -12.43 9.31
C LYS A 93 -0.13 -13.06 10.71
N GLY A 94 -0.18 -14.39 10.81
CA GLY A 94 -0.05 -15.12 12.09
C GLY A 94 1.31 -14.99 12.79
N THR A 95 2.34 -14.50 12.11
CA THR A 95 3.67 -14.27 12.70
C THR A 95 3.88 -12.85 13.20
N TYR A 96 2.96 -11.93 12.90
CA TYR A 96 3.04 -10.53 13.35
C TYR A 96 2.52 -10.40 14.77
N THR A 97 3.27 -9.66 15.58
CA THR A 97 2.93 -9.34 16.96
C THR A 97 2.23 -7.98 17.06
N THR A 98 1.64 -7.70 18.22
CA THR A 98 1.11 -6.37 18.53
C THR A 98 2.18 -5.30 18.43
N SER A 99 3.45 -5.60 18.74
CA SER A 99 4.54 -4.64 18.58
C SER A 99 4.91 -4.37 17.13
N ASP A 100 4.80 -5.36 16.24
CA ASP A 100 5.09 -5.19 14.81
C ASP A 100 4.03 -4.35 14.09
N THR A 101 2.83 -4.28 14.65
CA THR A 101 1.67 -3.57 14.09
C THR A 101 1.30 -2.32 14.89
N PHE A 102 2.04 -2.02 15.96
CA PHE A 102 1.73 -0.91 16.86
C PHE A 102 1.89 0.43 16.14
N GLN A 103 0.86 1.28 16.21
CA GLN A 103 0.76 2.58 15.51
C GLN A 103 0.71 2.50 13.99
N ASN A 104 0.71 1.30 13.40
CA ASN A 104 0.63 1.12 11.96
C ASN A 104 -0.81 0.84 11.52
N VAL A 105 -1.19 1.35 10.36
CA VAL A 105 -2.50 1.06 9.76
C VAL A 105 -2.43 -0.29 9.03
N VAL A 106 -3.02 -1.33 9.61
CA VAL A 106 -3.03 -2.66 8.99
C VAL A 106 -4.27 -2.85 8.11
N TYR A 107 -4.07 -3.17 6.83
CA TYR A 107 -5.14 -3.53 5.91
C TYR A 107 -5.66 -4.95 6.18
N GLU A 108 -6.98 -5.10 6.34
CA GLU A 108 -7.64 -6.37 6.69
C GLU A 108 -8.40 -7.04 5.53
N GLY A 109 -8.24 -6.54 4.31
CA GLY A 109 -8.74 -7.26 3.12
C GLY A 109 -7.98 -8.53 2.81
N THR A 110 -8.49 -9.31 1.86
CA THR A 110 -7.85 -10.56 1.40
C THR A 110 -7.04 -10.34 0.11
N LEU A 111 -5.74 -10.15 0.24
CA LEU A 111 -4.78 -9.92 -0.85
C LEU A 111 -4.61 -11.16 -1.73
N ARG A 112 -4.58 -12.36 -1.16
CA ARG A 112 -4.44 -13.61 -1.94
C ARG A 112 -5.62 -13.90 -2.91
N ASN A 113 -6.72 -13.16 -2.80
CA ASN A 113 -7.83 -13.26 -3.76
C ASN A 113 -7.65 -12.33 -4.96
N LEU A 114 -6.65 -11.45 -4.95
CA LEU A 114 -6.38 -10.45 -5.97
C LEU A 114 -5.24 -10.91 -6.90
N THR A 115 -5.30 -10.53 -8.16
CA THR A 115 -4.14 -10.61 -9.06
C THR A 115 -3.12 -9.53 -8.73
N HIS A 116 -1.89 -9.65 -9.23
CA HIS A 116 -0.90 -8.57 -9.11
C HIS A 116 -1.42 -7.24 -9.68
N ALA A 117 -2.13 -7.27 -10.81
CA ALA A 117 -2.72 -6.08 -11.40
C ALA A 117 -3.77 -5.42 -10.48
N GLU A 118 -4.60 -6.24 -9.82
CA GLU A 118 -5.61 -5.76 -8.86
C GLU A 118 -4.96 -5.20 -7.59
N MET A 119 -3.94 -5.86 -7.05
CA MET A 119 -3.18 -5.36 -5.89
C MET A 119 -2.48 -4.03 -6.19
N LEU A 120 -1.76 -3.94 -7.31
CA LEU A 120 -1.08 -2.71 -7.71
C LEU A 120 -2.07 -1.58 -8.01
N THR A 121 -3.25 -1.90 -8.55
CA THR A 121 -4.33 -0.91 -8.71
C THR A 121 -4.87 -0.46 -7.36
N LEU A 122 -5.10 -1.37 -6.40
CA LEU A 122 -5.49 -1.02 -5.03
C LEU A 122 -4.47 -0.05 -4.40
N PHE A 123 -3.18 -0.35 -4.50
CA PHE A 123 -2.13 0.52 -3.97
C PHE A 123 -2.13 1.89 -4.65
N ALA A 124 -2.26 1.94 -5.98
CA ALA A 124 -2.36 3.19 -6.71
C ALA A 124 -3.55 4.05 -6.24
N GLU A 125 -4.69 3.42 -5.99
CA GLU A 125 -5.89 4.08 -5.50
C GLU A 125 -5.73 4.62 -4.07
N VAL A 126 -5.02 3.89 -3.20
CA VAL A 126 -4.68 4.36 -1.85
C VAL A 126 -3.72 5.55 -1.93
N ILE A 127 -2.63 5.44 -2.69
CA ILE A 127 -1.63 6.51 -2.89
C ILE A 127 -2.27 7.78 -3.44
N THR A 128 -3.23 7.64 -4.37
CA THR A 128 -3.99 8.78 -4.93
C THR A 128 -4.68 9.61 -3.85
N CYS A 129 -5.10 8.99 -2.73
CA CYS A 129 -5.75 9.70 -1.64
C CYS A 129 -4.79 10.64 -0.87
N PHE A 130 -3.48 10.46 -1.02
CA PHE A 130 -2.45 11.21 -0.29
C PHE A 130 -1.71 12.24 -1.14
N ILE A 131 -1.93 12.27 -2.46
CA ILE A 131 -1.30 13.26 -3.35
C ILE A 131 -1.73 14.67 -2.94
N GLY A 132 -0.74 15.54 -2.73
CA GLY A 132 -0.96 16.91 -2.23
C GLY A 132 -1.36 17.00 -0.76
N GLY A 133 -1.27 15.89 -0.01
CA GLY A 133 -1.47 15.84 1.43
C GLY A 133 -0.40 16.66 2.17
N ILE A 134 -0.85 17.50 3.10
CA ILE A 134 -0.01 18.34 3.97
C ILE A 134 0.16 17.68 5.34
N GLU A 135 -0.91 17.08 5.85
CA GLU A 135 -0.99 16.50 7.19
C GLU A 135 -1.94 15.30 7.13
N VAL A 136 -1.61 14.27 7.91
CA VAL A 136 -2.39 13.03 8.02
C VAL A 136 -2.71 12.81 9.49
N GLU A 137 -3.97 12.57 9.80
CA GLU A 137 -4.45 12.19 11.12
C GLU A 137 -5.10 10.81 11.01
N ILE A 138 -4.66 9.86 11.84
CA ILE A 138 -5.20 8.50 11.89
C ILE A 138 -5.99 8.31 13.17
N ILE A 139 -7.24 7.90 13.02
CA ILE A 139 -8.12 7.53 14.12
C ILE A 139 -8.33 6.01 14.05
N GLU A 140 -7.73 5.30 14.99
CA GLU A 140 -7.90 3.86 15.17
C GLU A 140 -9.14 3.57 16.04
N LYS A 141 -9.91 2.55 15.66
CA LYS A 141 -11.08 2.07 16.42
C LYS A 141 -11.05 0.55 16.50
N GLU A 142 -11.12 0.01 17.71
CA GLU A 142 -11.29 -1.44 17.93
C GLU A 142 -12.55 -1.95 17.21
N VAL A 143 -12.41 -3.06 16.49
CA VAL A 143 -13.55 -3.75 15.88
C VAL A 143 -13.77 -5.10 16.56
N PRO A 144 -15.03 -5.56 16.69
CA PRO A 144 -15.30 -6.90 17.19
C PRO A 144 -14.67 -7.94 16.28
N CYS A 145 -14.00 -8.94 16.87
CA CYS A 145 -13.56 -10.12 16.11
C CYS A 145 -14.80 -10.92 15.69
N ASP A 146 -15.03 -11.03 14.38
CA ASP A 146 -16.16 -11.77 13.80
C ASP A 146 -15.75 -12.48 12.50
N LYS A 147 -16.72 -12.86 11.65
CA LYS A 147 -16.42 -13.55 10.38
C LYS A 147 -15.70 -12.65 9.36
N GLN A 148 -15.82 -11.33 9.49
CA GLN A 148 -15.23 -10.35 8.59
C GLN A 148 -13.81 -9.99 9.05
N TYR A 149 -13.59 -9.84 10.36
CA TYR A 149 -12.30 -9.49 10.93
C TYR A 149 -11.72 -10.63 11.78
N LYS A 150 -10.67 -11.26 11.25
CA LYS A 150 -9.98 -12.36 11.93
C LYS A 150 -8.98 -11.81 12.92
N GLN A 151 -9.06 -12.28 14.17
CA GLN A 151 -7.95 -12.19 15.09
C GLN A 151 -6.87 -13.19 14.67
N TYR A 152 -5.64 -12.71 14.58
CA TYR A 152 -4.46 -13.55 14.47
C TYR A 152 -3.83 -13.71 15.84
N ASP A 153 -2.99 -14.73 16.03
CA ASP A 153 -2.53 -15.18 17.35
C ASP A 153 -1.99 -14.05 18.25
N TYR A 154 -1.39 -13.00 17.66
CA TYR A 154 -0.71 -11.93 18.40
C TYR A 154 -1.11 -10.50 18.03
N TYR A 155 -2.13 -10.27 17.18
CA TYR A 155 -2.61 -8.92 16.87
C TYR A 155 -4.14 -8.88 16.66
N LYS A 156 -4.76 -7.76 17.07
CA LYS A 156 -6.21 -7.53 16.92
C LYS A 156 -6.50 -6.69 15.69
N PRO A 157 -7.59 -6.98 14.95
CA PRO A 157 -8.01 -6.13 13.86
C PRO A 157 -8.57 -4.80 14.40
N HIS A 158 -8.32 -3.73 13.65
CA HIS A 158 -8.88 -2.41 13.89
C HIS A 158 -9.52 -1.87 12.60
N SER A 159 -10.42 -0.90 12.76
CA SER A 159 -10.83 -0.03 11.66
C SER A 159 -10.14 1.31 11.79
N TYR A 160 -9.82 1.92 10.66
CA TYR A 160 -9.06 3.16 10.59
C TYR A 160 -9.85 4.21 9.83
N GLU A 161 -9.88 5.42 10.39
CA GLU A 161 -10.34 6.62 9.70
C GLU A 161 -9.14 7.56 9.55
N ILE A 162 -8.73 7.79 8.31
CA ILE A 162 -7.58 8.61 7.95
C ILE A 162 -8.10 9.93 7.39
N ASN A 163 -7.72 11.04 8.01
CA ASN A 163 -8.05 12.37 7.56
C ASN A 163 -6.82 13.02 6.95
N VAL A 164 -6.85 13.19 5.63
CA VAL A 164 -5.81 13.90 4.88
C VAL A 164 -6.22 15.35 4.75
N LYS A 165 -5.37 16.24 5.25
CA LYS A 165 -5.50 17.67 5.03
C LYS A 165 -4.72 18.04 3.79
N ASN A 166 -5.38 18.69 2.83
CA ASN A 166 -4.74 19.22 1.63
C ASN A 166 -5.38 20.57 1.27
N ASN A 167 -4.92 21.17 0.18
CA ASN A 167 -5.44 22.44 -0.33
C ASN A 167 -6.68 22.28 -1.24
N ASN A 168 -7.20 21.06 -1.40
CA ASN A 168 -8.37 20.83 -2.25
C ASN A 168 -9.64 21.32 -1.55
N LEU A 169 -10.49 22.05 -2.29
CA LEU A 169 -11.75 22.58 -1.76
C LEU A 169 -12.83 21.49 -1.66
N ASP A 170 -12.76 20.48 -2.51
CA ASP A 170 -13.72 19.38 -2.56
C ASP A 170 -13.17 18.16 -1.81
N ARG A 171 -13.68 17.93 -0.59
CA ARG A 171 -13.37 16.69 0.15
C ARG A 171 -14.03 15.48 -0.50
N LYS A 172 -13.24 14.46 -0.75
CA LYS A 172 -13.61 13.12 -1.19
C LYS A 172 -13.48 12.15 -0.01
N LYS A 173 -14.12 11.00 -0.20
CA LYS A 173 -14.08 9.88 0.74
C LYS A 173 -13.94 8.60 -0.05
N LYS A 174 -13.01 7.74 0.36
CA LYS A 174 -12.84 6.41 -0.20
C LYS A 174 -12.64 5.39 0.92
N THR A 175 -13.20 4.20 0.74
CA THR A 175 -13.13 3.11 1.72
C THR A 175 -12.51 1.88 1.06
N PHE A 176 -11.55 1.29 1.76
CA PHE A 176 -10.81 0.09 1.41
C PHE A 176 -10.91 -0.87 2.59
N GLU A 177 -11.89 -1.78 2.55
CA GLU A 177 -12.15 -2.73 3.64
C GLU A 177 -12.30 -2.04 5.01
N ASN A 178 -11.33 -2.16 5.92
CA ASN A 178 -11.31 -1.56 7.25
C ASN A 178 -10.74 -0.13 7.29
N ILE A 179 -10.26 0.41 6.18
CA ILE A 179 -9.63 1.73 6.11
C ILE A 179 -10.56 2.68 5.37
N THR A 180 -10.88 3.82 5.96
CA THR A 180 -11.59 4.91 5.30
C THR A 180 -10.71 6.14 5.25
N ILE A 181 -10.49 6.69 4.06
CA ILE A 181 -9.66 7.88 3.84
C ILE A 181 -10.55 9.04 3.40
N ASN A 182 -10.52 10.13 4.15
CA ASN A 182 -11.13 11.42 3.82
C ASN A 182 -10.02 12.35 3.32
N TYR A 183 -10.09 12.80 2.07
CA TYR A 183 -9.03 13.56 1.40
C TYR A 183 -9.58 14.58 0.42
#